data_AF-A0A5N5LVQ9-F1
#
_entry.id   AF-A0A5N5LVQ9-F1
#
_cell.length_a   1.000
_cell.length_b   1.000
_cell.length_c   1.000
_cell.angle_alpha   90.00
_cell.angle_beta   90.00
_cell.angle_gamma   90.00
#
_symmetry.space_group_name_H-M   'P 1'
#
loop_
_entity.id
_entity.type
_entity.pdbx_description
1 polymer ?
#
loop_
_entity_poly.entity_id
_entity_poly.type
_entity_poly.pdbx_seq_one_letter_code
_entity_poly.pdbx_strand_id
1 'polypeptide(L)'
;MKSFLLAAALAAREVASHAIFQQLWVDSSRHGSQCIRMPQSNTPVTNVGGNDVRCNVGGSRGVAKKCPVKAGSTVTVEMHQQPGDRSCGSEAIGGAHYGPVIVYLSKVPDSSTADGSAGWFKIFEDGWSAKSGGRVGDDDNWGVKDLNSCCGKMDVKIPSDIAPGDYLLRAEVIALHTAGQSGGAQLYMSCYQLTIDGTGSATPATVKFPGAYKASDPGIQVNIHAALSTYVVPGPPVYSGGTTKTPGSSCSGCAGSCKAGSGKTGTAVDAQPTSAAGGAGPDTSAGGAPAPGGEAGCAVQAFGQCGGNGYTGCTSCGSGATCKAVSPPYYSQCVPS
;
A
#
# COMPACT_ATOMS: atom_id res chain seq x y z
N MET A 1 -40.60 29.75 46.51
CA MET A 1 -40.54 29.54 45.04
C MET A 1 -39.22 30.05 44.52
N LYS A 2 -38.27 29.15 44.19
CA LYS A 2 -37.07 29.48 43.42
C LYS A 2 -36.84 28.33 42.45
N SER A 3 -37.30 28.51 41.22
CA SER A 3 -37.13 27.57 40.12
C SER A 3 -35.70 27.67 39.60
N PHE A 4 -34.96 26.55 39.63
CA PHE A 4 -33.71 26.42 38.89
C PHE A 4 -34.01 25.85 37.50
N LEU A 5 -33.75 26.65 36.47
CA LEU A 5 -33.73 26.20 35.08
C LEU A 5 -32.38 25.50 34.82
N LEU A 6 -32.39 24.18 34.64
CA LEU A 6 -31.26 23.46 34.05
C LEU A 6 -31.38 23.56 32.53
N ALA A 7 -30.49 24.32 31.90
CA ALA A 7 -30.27 24.26 30.46
C ALA A 7 -29.37 23.06 30.14
N ALA A 8 -29.94 22.02 29.53
CA ALA A 8 -29.17 20.91 28.99
C ALA A 8 -28.53 21.34 27.66
N ALA A 9 -27.21 21.50 27.64
CA ALA A 9 -26.46 21.67 26.39
C ALA A 9 -26.37 20.31 25.68
N LEU A 10 -27.16 20.12 24.61
CA LEU A 10 -26.90 19.05 23.65
C LEU A 10 -25.61 19.41 22.90
N ALA A 11 -24.50 18.77 23.25
CA ALA A 11 -23.33 18.76 22.40
C ALA A 11 -23.68 17.97 21.12
N ALA A 12 -23.85 18.66 20.00
CA ALA A 12 -23.88 18.03 18.69
C ALA A 12 -22.53 17.34 18.49
N ARG A 13 -22.53 16.00 18.54
CA ARG A 13 -21.37 15.24 18.04
C ARG A 13 -21.41 15.39 16.53
N GLU A 14 -20.46 16.15 15.98
CA GLU A 14 -20.15 16.15 14.56
C GLU A 14 -19.85 14.69 14.16
N VAL A 15 -20.83 14.00 13.57
CA VAL A 15 -20.60 12.65 13.03
C VAL A 15 -19.94 12.84 11.67
N ALA A 16 -18.62 12.98 11.65
CA ALA A 16 -17.90 12.89 10.39
C ALA A 16 -17.94 11.44 9.91
N SER A 17 -18.56 11.24 8.75
CA SER A 17 -18.85 9.92 8.18
C SER A 17 -17.80 9.45 7.17
N HIS A 18 -16.92 10.36 6.77
CA HIS A 18 -15.96 10.21 5.68
C HIS A 18 -14.55 10.14 6.22
N ALA A 19 -13.68 9.32 5.63
CA ALA A 19 -12.35 9.08 6.18
C ALA A 19 -11.31 8.77 5.11
N ILE A 20 -10.03 8.83 5.48
CA ILE A 20 -8.90 8.50 4.60
C ILE A 20 -7.90 7.61 5.31
N PHE A 21 -7.39 6.61 4.60
CA PHE A 21 -6.17 5.90 5.00
C PHE A 21 -4.98 6.85 4.85
N GLN A 22 -4.38 7.23 5.98
CA GLN A 22 -3.45 8.35 6.05
C GLN A 22 -2.17 8.08 6.83
N GLN A 23 -2.00 6.89 7.42
CA GLN A 23 -0.72 6.49 7.98
C GLN A 23 -0.34 5.07 7.57
N LEU A 24 0.97 4.84 7.57
CA LEU A 24 1.58 3.53 7.49
C LEU A 24 2.47 3.29 8.71
N TRP A 25 2.41 2.06 9.21
CA TRP A 25 3.43 1.49 10.08
C TRP A 25 4.05 0.28 9.40
N VAL A 26 5.33 0.07 9.64
CA VAL A 26 6.05 -1.16 9.25
C VAL A 26 6.58 -1.77 10.54
N ASP A 27 6.04 -2.94 10.88
CA ASP A 27 6.09 -3.52 12.21
C ASP A 27 5.63 -2.50 13.27
N SER A 28 6.52 -2.04 14.15
CA SER A 28 6.25 -0.99 15.14
C SER A 28 6.83 0.38 14.78
N SER A 29 7.41 0.52 13.58
CA SER A 29 8.01 1.77 13.10
C SER A 29 6.99 2.62 12.36
N ARG A 30 6.89 3.89 12.73
CA ARG A 30 5.96 4.86 12.16
C ARG A 30 6.52 5.46 10.88
N HIS A 31 5.95 5.12 9.74
CA HIS A 31 6.26 5.80 8.47
C HIS A 31 5.33 6.99 8.21
N GLY A 32 4.17 7.05 8.86
CA GLY A 32 3.24 8.17 8.70
C GLY A 32 2.75 8.25 7.25
N SER A 33 2.67 9.45 6.70
CA SER A 33 2.20 9.69 5.33
C SER A 33 3.30 9.69 4.26
N GLN A 34 4.56 9.41 4.62
CA GLN A 34 5.74 9.62 3.76
C GLN A 34 5.59 9.00 2.36
N CYS A 35 5.04 7.79 2.26
CA CYS A 35 4.91 7.02 1.01
C CYS A 35 3.46 6.85 0.55
N ILE A 36 2.52 7.66 1.05
CA ILE A 36 1.10 7.54 0.73
C ILE A 36 0.74 8.54 -0.36
N ARG A 37 0.03 8.06 -1.39
CA ARG A 37 -0.67 8.91 -2.36
C ARG A 37 -1.96 9.39 -1.72
N MET A 38 -1.83 10.41 -0.89
CA MET A 38 -2.92 10.94 -0.07
C MET A 38 -4.05 11.51 -0.96
N PRO A 39 -5.30 11.01 -0.81
CA PRO A 39 -6.46 11.65 -1.41
C PRO A 39 -6.56 13.10 -0.95
N GLN A 40 -6.99 13.99 -1.84
CA GLN A 40 -7.15 15.43 -1.53
C GLN A 40 -8.38 15.73 -0.68
N SER A 41 -9.33 14.79 -0.63
CA SER A 41 -10.56 14.87 0.14
C SER A 41 -10.89 13.49 0.71
N ASN A 42 -11.72 13.47 1.75
CA ASN A 42 -12.28 12.24 2.32
C ASN A 42 -13.57 11.78 1.62
N THR A 43 -13.99 12.40 0.52
CA THR A 43 -15.12 11.95 -0.32
C THR A 43 -14.86 10.56 -0.92
N PRO A 44 -15.87 9.67 -0.97
CA PRO A 44 -15.69 8.33 -1.51
C PRO A 44 -15.62 8.34 -3.04
N VAL A 45 -14.98 7.29 -3.58
CA VAL A 45 -15.20 6.86 -4.97
C VAL A 45 -16.44 5.97 -5.00
N THR A 46 -17.36 6.22 -5.93
CA THR A 46 -18.58 5.40 -6.12
C THR A 46 -18.62 4.68 -7.46
N ASN A 47 -17.91 5.20 -8.47
CA ASN A 47 -17.86 4.59 -9.80
C ASN A 47 -16.77 3.50 -9.87
N VAL A 48 -17.16 2.24 -9.65
CA VAL A 48 -16.26 1.07 -9.75
C VAL A 48 -15.70 0.81 -11.16
N GLY A 49 -16.29 1.42 -12.20
CA GLY A 49 -15.79 1.36 -13.58
C GLY A 49 -14.78 2.46 -13.92
N GLY A 50 -14.57 3.44 -13.04
CA GLY A 50 -13.64 4.54 -13.24
C GLY A 50 -12.20 4.20 -12.84
N ASN A 51 -11.23 4.98 -13.33
CA ASN A 51 -9.82 4.79 -12.98
C ASN A 51 -9.51 5.14 -11.51
N ASP A 52 -10.32 5.99 -10.88
CA ASP A 52 -10.13 6.38 -9.48
C ASP A 52 -10.29 5.19 -8.52
N VAL A 53 -10.93 4.10 -8.93
CA VAL A 53 -11.00 2.87 -8.11
C VAL A 53 -9.63 2.23 -7.84
N ARG A 54 -8.61 2.58 -8.64
CA ARG A 54 -7.23 2.09 -8.44
C ARG A 54 -6.62 2.62 -7.15
N CYS A 55 -6.52 3.95 -7.05
CA CYS A 55 -5.76 4.63 -6.00
C CYS A 55 -6.40 5.93 -5.50
N ASN A 56 -7.71 6.10 -5.71
CA ASN A 56 -8.47 7.32 -5.48
C ASN A 56 -8.15 8.46 -6.47
N VAL A 57 -8.92 9.55 -6.42
CA VAL A 57 -8.75 10.74 -7.25
C VAL A 57 -7.35 11.33 -7.03
N GLY A 58 -6.61 11.51 -8.12
CA GLY A 58 -5.22 12.00 -8.09
C GLY A 58 -4.18 10.94 -7.72
N GLY A 59 -4.60 9.75 -7.28
CA GLY A 59 -3.71 8.66 -6.87
C GLY A 59 -2.97 7.95 -8.00
N SER A 60 -3.24 8.30 -9.26
CA SER A 60 -2.41 7.89 -10.41
C SER A 60 -1.03 8.57 -10.40
N ARG A 61 -0.88 9.69 -9.68
CA ARG A 61 0.40 10.39 -9.50
C ARG A 61 1.07 9.90 -8.22
N GLY A 62 2.32 9.48 -8.34
CA GLY A 62 3.10 9.08 -7.17
C GLY A 62 3.62 10.24 -6.34
N VAL A 63 4.20 9.89 -5.20
CA VAL A 63 4.91 10.79 -4.28
C VAL A 63 6.42 10.51 -4.30
N ALA A 64 7.21 11.44 -3.76
CA ALA A 64 8.67 11.38 -3.88
C ALA A 64 9.34 10.24 -3.07
N LYS A 65 8.63 9.60 -2.13
CA LYS A 65 9.23 8.61 -1.22
C LYS A 65 8.57 7.24 -1.33
N LYS A 66 9.36 6.20 -1.04
CA LYS A 66 8.93 4.80 -0.96
C LYS A 66 9.23 4.26 0.44
N CYS A 67 8.33 3.47 1.02
CA CYS A 67 8.58 2.83 2.30
C CYS A 67 9.23 1.45 2.10
N PRO A 68 10.44 1.21 2.65
CA PRO A 68 11.04 -0.11 2.62
C PRO A 68 10.28 -1.07 3.55
N VAL A 69 9.99 -2.27 3.05
CA VAL A 69 9.27 -3.32 3.80
C VAL A 69 9.94 -4.66 3.55
N LYS A 70 9.97 -5.54 4.54
CA LYS A 70 10.47 -6.91 4.34
C LYS A 70 9.31 -7.85 4.05
N ALA A 71 9.45 -8.72 3.07
CA ALA A 71 8.51 -9.81 2.86
C ALA A 71 8.37 -10.63 4.16
N GLY A 72 7.14 -10.96 4.54
CA GLY A 72 6.83 -11.63 5.80
C GLY A 72 6.65 -10.72 7.01
N SER A 73 7.02 -9.44 6.92
CA SER A 73 6.74 -8.45 7.99
C SER A 73 5.28 -8.03 7.98
N THR A 74 4.87 -7.30 9.02
CA THR A 74 3.54 -6.71 9.09
C THR A 74 3.61 -5.24 8.71
N VAL A 75 2.67 -4.79 7.89
CA VAL A 75 2.37 -3.37 7.74
C VAL A 75 1.04 -3.08 8.40
N THR A 76 0.89 -1.90 8.98
CA THR A 76 -0.37 -1.46 9.58
C THR A 76 -0.87 -0.23 8.86
N VAL A 77 -2.03 -0.35 8.24
CA VAL A 77 -2.71 0.76 7.58
C VAL A 77 -3.59 1.47 8.60
N GLU A 78 -3.59 2.80 8.59
CA GLU A 78 -4.34 3.60 9.55
C GLU A 78 -5.24 4.63 8.87
N MET A 79 -6.53 4.60 9.22
CA MET A 79 -7.57 5.50 8.72
C MET A 79 -8.11 6.39 9.83
N HIS A 80 -8.42 7.66 9.53
CA HIS A 80 -9.27 8.51 10.38
C HIS A 80 -10.11 9.46 9.53
N GLN A 81 -11.13 10.06 10.17
CA GLN A 81 -12.15 10.88 9.51
C GLN A 81 -11.58 12.15 8.88
N GLN A 82 -10.69 12.84 9.60
CA GLN A 82 -10.13 14.11 9.17
C GLN A 82 -8.65 13.99 8.81
N PRO A 83 -8.16 14.73 7.79
CA PRO A 83 -6.74 14.82 7.51
C PRO A 83 -5.93 15.25 8.74
N GLY A 84 -4.93 14.45 9.10
CA GLY A 84 -4.08 14.66 10.27
C GLY A 84 -4.66 14.20 11.61
N ASP A 85 -5.97 13.88 11.69
CA ASP A 85 -6.56 13.31 12.90
C ASP A 85 -6.08 11.86 13.12
N ARG A 86 -5.86 11.54 14.39
CA ARG A 86 -5.44 10.20 14.86
C ARG A 86 -6.05 9.83 16.21
N SER A 87 -7.08 10.52 16.64
CA SER A 87 -7.73 10.32 17.92
C SER A 87 -8.36 8.93 18.00
N CYS A 88 -8.11 8.20 19.09
CA CYS A 88 -8.87 6.98 19.40
C CYS A 88 -10.20 7.28 20.11
N GLY A 89 -10.50 8.55 20.40
CA GLY A 89 -11.76 8.98 21.02
C GLY A 89 -12.91 9.12 20.02
N SER A 90 -12.59 9.12 18.73
CA SER A 90 -13.54 9.15 17.62
C SER A 90 -13.42 7.85 16.80
N GLU A 91 -14.48 7.50 16.09
CA GLU A 91 -14.42 6.41 15.12
C GLU A 91 -13.43 6.76 14.00
N ALA A 92 -12.71 5.77 13.48
CA ALA A 92 -11.83 5.95 12.34
C ALA A 92 -12.61 6.30 11.07
N ILE A 93 -13.77 5.67 10.91
CA ILE A 93 -14.81 6.03 9.94
C ILE A 93 -16.16 5.85 10.64
N GLY A 94 -16.90 6.95 10.78
CA GLY A 94 -18.11 7.00 11.60
C GLY A 94 -19.40 6.95 10.79
N GLY A 95 -20.52 7.20 11.46
CA GLY A 95 -21.82 7.34 10.79
C GLY A 95 -22.30 6.04 10.14
N ALA A 96 -22.11 4.91 10.83
CA ALA A 96 -22.57 3.58 10.40
C ALA A 96 -22.03 3.15 9.02
N HIS A 97 -20.80 3.53 8.68
CA HIS A 97 -20.11 3.14 7.44
C HIS A 97 -19.66 1.67 7.46
N TYR A 98 -20.55 0.74 7.78
CA TYR A 98 -20.24 -0.68 7.91
C TYR A 98 -19.91 -1.32 6.57
N GLY A 99 -18.96 -2.26 6.61
CA GLY A 99 -18.47 -2.96 5.44
C GLY A 99 -17.08 -3.54 5.65
N PRO A 100 -16.47 -4.12 4.60
CA PRO A 100 -15.18 -4.79 4.70
C PRO A 100 -14.00 -3.81 4.72
N VAL A 101 -12.87 -4.30 5.22
CA VAL A 101 -11.53 -3.74 5.00
C VAL A 101 -10.76 -4.70 4.08
N ILE A 102 -10.18 -4.20 3.00
CA ILE A 102 -9.53 -5.02 1.96
C ILE A 102 -8.18 -4.42 1.62
N VAL A 103 -7.15 -5.26 1.48
CA VAL A 103 -5.82 -4.80 1.05
C VAL A 103 -5.28 -5.65 -0.10
N TYR A 104 -4.77 -4.96 -1.11
CA TYR A 104 -4.17 -5.54 -2.31
C TYR A 104 -2.71 -5.12 -2.45
N LEU A 105 -1.93 -5.95 -3.13
CA LEU A 105 -0.62 -5.59 -3.67
C LEU A 105 -0.64 -5.61 -5.20
N SER A 106 0.20 -4.77 -5.81
CA SER A 106 0.49 -4.80 -7.24
C SER A 106 2.00 -4.65 -7.45
N LYS A 107 2.62 -5.66 -8.05
CA LYS A 107 4.04 -5.58 -8.46
C LYS A 107 4.14 -4.59 -9.61
N VAL A 108 5.07 -3.64 -9.49
CA VAL A 108 5.30 -2.62 -10.51
C VAL A 108 6.80 -2.46 -10.80
N PRO A 109 7.18 -1.91 -11.96
CA PRO A 109 8.57 -1.55 -12.23
C PRO A 109 9.08 -0.47 -11.26
N ASP A 110 8.24 0.52 -10.96
CA ASP A 110 8.56 1.63 -10.08
C ASP A 110 7.29 2.13 -9.36
N SER A 111 7.28 2.05 -8.02
CA SER A 111 6.12 2.43 -7.21
C SER A 111 5.89 3.95 -7.12
N SER A 112 6.84 4.77 -7.58
CA SER A 112 6.70 6.23 -7.65
C SER A 112 6.09 6.74 -8.95
N THR A 113 6.07 5.92 -10.01
CA THR A 113 5.54 6.32 -11.33
C THR A 113 4.38 5.47 -11.81
N ALA A 114 4.21 4.26 -11.28
CA ALA A 114 3.09 3.40 -11.66
C ALA A 114 1.74 4.05 -11.34
N ASP A 115 0.77 3.99 -12.26
CA ASP A 115 -0.55 4.63 -12.14
C ASP A 115 -1.62 3.71 -11.51
N GLY A 116 -1.23 2.50 -11.10
CA GLY A 116 -2.15 1.47 -10.59
C GLY A 116 -2.86 0.64 -11.66
N SER A 117 -2.51 0.77 -12.95
CA SER A 117 -3.05 -0.07 -14.04
C SER A 117 -2.47 -1.49 -14.08
N ALA A 118 -1.42 -1.77 -13.31
CA ALA A 118 -0.81 -3.08 -13.16
C ALA A 118 -1.78 -4.10 -12.52
N GLY A 119 -1.40 -5.38 -12.52
CA GLY A 119 -2.23 -6.44 -11.92
C GLY A 119 -2.23 -6.35 -10.39
N TRP A 120 -3.39 -6.54 -9.77
CA TRP A 120 -3.59 -6.54 -8.32
C TRP A 120 -3.92 -7.94 -7.80
N PHE A 121 -3.37 -8.32 -6.65
CA PHE A 121 -3.76 -9.53 -5.93
C PHE A 121 -4.10 -9.17 -4.48
N LYS A 122 -5.15 -9.79 -3.94
CA LYS A 122 -5.64 -9.52 -2.59
C LYS A 122 -4.71 -10.22 -1.60
N ILE A 123 -4.24 -9.50 -0.57
CA ILE A 123 -3.41 -10.06 0.50
C ILE A 123 -4.10 -10.03 1.87
N PHE A 124 -5.20 -9.28 1.98
CA PHE A 124 -5.94 -9.20 3.22
C PHE A 124 -7.41 -8.90 2.95
N GLU A 125 -8.29 -9.52 3.73
CA GLU A 125 -9.64 -9.03 3.94
C GLU A 125 -10.12 -9.27 5.37
N ASP A 126 -10.95 -8.33 5.84
CA ASP A 126 -11.78 -8.44 7.03
C ASP A 126 -13.21 -8.09 6.62
N GLY A 127 -14.07 -9.10 6.54
CA GLY A 127 -15.38 -9.03 5.90
C GLY A 127 -16.52 -8.80 6.87
N TRP A 128 -17.42 -9.79 6.93
CA TRP A 128 -18.63 -9.81 7.75
C TRP A 128 -18.78 -11.15 8.47
N SER A 129 -19.33 -11.12 9.68
CA SER A 129 -19.84 -12.32 10.35
C SER A 129 -21.12 -11.98 11.11
N ALA A 130 -22.11 -12.87 11.04
CA ALA A 130 -23.34 -12.74 11.79
C ALA A 130 -23.02 -12.59 13.30
N LYS A 131 -23.62 -11.60 13.94
CA LYS A 131 -23.47 -11.39 15.38
C LYS A 131 -24.64 -12.05 16.11
N SER A 132 -24.34 -12.78 17.18
CA SER A 132 -25.39 -13.35 18.03
C SER A 132 -26.34 -12.26 18.53
N GLY A 133 -27.63 -12.43 18.26
CA GLY A 133 -28.68 -11.47 18.57
C GLY A 133 -28.85 -10.30 17.60
N GLY A 134 -28.04 -10.22 16.53
CA GLY A 134 -28.23 -9.28 15.43
C GLY A 134 -29.51 -9.56 14.65
N ARG A 135 -30.21 -8.50 14.22
CA ARG A 135 -31.48 -8.60 13.46
C ARG A 135 -31.30 -8.22 12.01
N VAL A 136 -30.38 -7.29 11.74
CA VAL A 136 -30.04 -6.79 10.41
C VAL A 136 -28.52 -6.74 10.27
N GLY A 137 -28.04 -6.66 9.04
CA GLY A 137 -26.62 -6.56 8.72
C GLY A 137 -25.89 -5.41 9.44
N ASP A 138 -26.58 -4.30 9.76
CA ASP A 138 -26.00 -3.21 10.55
C ASP A 138 -25.52 -3.66 11.93
N ASP A 139 -26.17 -4.64 12.56
CA ASP A 139 -25.86 -5.12 13.90
C ASP A 139 -24.61 -6.00 13.93
N ASP A 140 -24.32 -6.65 12.81
CA ASP A 140 -23.34 -7.72 12.67
C ASP A 140 -21.89 -7.25 12.79
N ASN A 141 -20.95 -8.19 12.87
CA ASN A 141 -19.54 -7.83 12.87
C ASN A 141 -19.10 -7.48 11.45
N TRP A 142 -18.27 -6.44 11.34
CA TRP A 142 -17.73 -5.94 10.08
C TRP A 142 -16.29 -5.53 10.26
N GLY A 143 -15.47 -5.65 9.21
CA GLY A 143 -14.09 -5.18 9.24
C GLY A 143 -13.96 -3.71 9.65
N VAL A 144 -14.91 -2.85 9.27
CA VAL A 144 -14.96 -1.45 9.75
C VAL A 144 -15.17 -1.35 11.27
N LYS A 145 -15.96 -2.24 11.88
CA LYS A 145 -16.13 -2.26 13.34
C LYS A 145 -14.84 -2.67 14.05
N ASP A 146 -14.10 -3.61 13.49
CA ASP A 146 -12.78 -3.99 13.98
C ASP A 146 -11.79 -2.83 13.80
N LEU A 147 -11.80 -2.17 12.63
CA LEU A 147 -10.99 -0.98 12.34
C LEU A 147 -11.25 0.15 13.37
N ASN A 148 -12.51 0.47 13.65
CA ASN A 148 -12.90 1.46 14.65
C ASN A 148 -12.44 1.04 16.05
N SER A 149 -12.64 -0.23 16.42
CA SER A 149 -12.21 -0.77 17.73
C SER A 149 -10.70 -0.76 17.90
N CYS A 150 -9.95 -0.85 16.80
CA CYS A 150 -8.49 -0.79 16.76
C CYS A 150 -7.94 0.62 16.47
N CYS A 151 -8.71 1.67 16.79
CA CYS A 151 -8.29 3.06 16.62
C CYS A 151 -7.80 3.34 15.18
N GLY A 152 -8.57 2.87 14.22
CA GLY A 152 -8.32 3.05 12.79
C GLY A 152 -7.23 2.19 12.20
N LYS A 153 -6.69 1.22 12.93
CA LYS A 153 -5.53 0.42 12.51
C LYS A 153 -5.93 -0.97 12.08
N MET A 154 -5.37 -1.43 10.97
CA MET A 154 -5.48 -2.81 10.51
C MET A 154 -4.10 -3.37 10.19
N ASP A 155 -3.74 -4.47 10.87
CA ASP A 155 -2.49 -5.20 10.64
C ASP A 155 -2.63 -6.11 9.42
N VAL A 156 -1.67 -6.00 8.51
CA VAL A 156 -1.66 -6.69 7.22
C VAL A 156 -0.30 -7.35 7.05
N LYS A 157 -0.29 -8.68 6.93
CA LYS A 157 0.94 -9.43 6.67
C LYS A 157 1.32 -9.28 5.20
N ILE A 158 2.57 -8.88 4.94
CA ILE A 158 3.14 -8.98 3.59
C ILE A 158 3.51 -10.44 3.35
N PRO A 159 3.03 -11.09 2.27
CA PRO A 159 3.41 -12.46 1.97
C PRO A 159 4.93 -12.63 1.93
N SER A 160 5.45 -13.70 2.53
CA SER A 160 6.91 -13.91 2.65
C SER A 160 7.55 -14.51 1.40
N ASP A 161 6.75 -15.04 0.49
CA ASP A 161 7.14 -15.84 -0.67
C ASP A 161 7.10 -15.07 -1.99
N ILE A 162 6.59 -13.83 -2.01
CA ILE A 162 6.52 -12.99 -3.21
C ILE A 162 7.90 -12.47 -3.62
N ALA A 163 8.07 -12.25 -4.93
CA ALA A 163 9.30 -11.68 -5.47
C ALA A 163 9.59 -10.28 -4.90
N PRO A 164 10.86 -9.95 -4.58
CA PRO A 164 11.23 -8.60 -4.14
C PRO A 164 11.05 -7.55 -5.24
N GLY A 165 11.08 -6.28 -4.85
CA GLY A 165 11.05 -5.10 -5.72
C GLY A 165 9.94 -4.13 -5.36
N ASP A 166 9.61 -3.24 -6.30
CA ASP A 166 8.59 -2.21 -6.06
C ASP A 166 7.16 -2.73 -6.18
N TYR A 167 6.31 -2.27 -5.27
CA TYR A 167 4.89 -2.57 -5.19
C TYR A 167 4.06 -1.33 -4.87
N LEU A 168 2.82 -1.30 -5.37
CA LEU A 168 1.76 -0.50 -4.76
C LEU A 168 0.97 -1.37 -3.79
N LEU A 169 0.70 -0.85 -2.60
CA LEU A 169 -0.29 -1.42 -1.68
C LEU A 169 -1.54 -0.54 -1.72
N ARG A 170 -2.71 -1.14 -1.89
CA ARG A 170 -4.01 -0.46 -1.92
C ARG A 170 -4.83 -0.93 -0.72
N ALA A 171 -5.04 -0.05 0.26
CA ALA A 171 -5.92 -0.29 1.40
C ALA A 171 -7.28 0.35 1.15
N GLU A 172 -8.35 -0.38 1.42
CA GLU A 172 -9.71 0.04 1.09
C GLU A 172 -10.69 -0.30 2.22
N VAL A 173 -11.61 0.62 2.47
CA VAL A 173 -12.90 0.37 3.11
C VAL A 173 -13.99 0.53 2.06
N ILE A 174 -14.98 -0.36 2.08
CA ILE A 174 -16.22 -0.19 1.30
C ILE A 174 -17.35 0.03 2.29
N ALA A 175 -17.89 1.23 2.38
CA ALA A 175 -19.05 1.52 3.22
C ALA A 175 -20.34 1.18 2.47
N LEU A 176 -21.21 0.40 3.12
CA LEU A 176 -22.37 -0.24 2.50
C LEU A 176 -23.73 0.31 2.96
N HIS A 177 -23.74 1.33 3.82
CA HIS A 177 -24.97 1.93 4.36
C HIS A 177 -25.92 2.52 3.30
N THR A 178 -25.45 2.74 2.07
CA THR A 178 -26.29 3.16 0.93
C THR A 178 -26.25 2.16 -0.24
N ALA A 179 -25.61 1.01 -0.06
CA ALA A 179 -25.34 0.02 -1.11
C ALA A 179 -26.55 -0.82 -1.55
N GLY A 180 -27.73 -0.60 -0.96
CA GLY A 180 -28.96 -1.25 -1.45
C GLY A 180 -29.33 -0.87 -2.89
N GLN A 181 -28.78 0.25 -3.37
CA GLN A 181 -28.94 0.73 -4.74
C GLN A 181 -27.63 0.59 -5.52
N SER A 182 -27.71 0.32 -6.82
CA SER A 182 -26.55 0.31 -7.71
C SER A 182 -25.82 1.66 -7.66
N GLY A 183 -24.51 1.63 -7.46
CA GLY A 183 -23.69 2.83 -7.28
C GLY A 183 -23.77 3.47 -5.88
N GLY A 184 -24.47 2.85 -4.95
CA GLY A 184 -24.58 3.32 -3.56
C GLY A 184 -23.40 2.95 -2.67
N ALA A 185 -22.61 1.92 -3.01
CA ALA A 185 -21.39 1.62 -2.25
C ALA A 185 -20.37 2.76 -2.35
N GLN A 186 -19.75 3.07 -1.20
CA GLN A 186 -18.78 4.15 -1.07
C GLN A 186 -17.40 3.57 -0.76
N LEU A 187 -16.46 3.76 -1.68
CA LEU A 187 -15.12 3.18 -1.58
C LEU A 187 -14.13 4.24 -1.11
N TYR A 188 -13.43 3.94 -0.02
CA TYR A 188 -12.42 4.80 0.59
C TYR A 188 -11.08 4.08 0.52
N MET A 189 -10.23 4.46 -0.44
CA MET A 189 -8.91 3.87 -0.61
C MET A 189 -7.78 4.88 -0.64
N SER A 190 -6.60 4.43 -0.25
CA SER A 190 -5.32 5.09 -0.49
C SER A 190 -4.30 4.08 -1.01
N CYS A 191 -3.37 4.54 -1.85
CA CYS A 191 -2.25 3.74 -2.32
C CYS A 191 -0.94 4.13 -1.63
N TYR A 192 -0.13 3.13 -1.31
CA TYR A 192 1.16 3.24 -0.65
C TYR A 192 2.25 2.76 -1.58
N GLN A 193 3.37 3.48 -1.64
CA GLN A 193 4.53 3.16 -2.45
C GLN A 193 5.52 2.35 -1.62
N LEU A 194 5.68 1.08 -1.94
CA LEU A 194 6.55 0.17 -1.21
C LEU A 194 7.73 -0.27 -2.08
N THR A 195 8.85 -0.50 -1.41
CA THR A 195 9.96 -1.31 -1.94
C THR A 195 10.08 -2.52 -1.01
N ILE A 196 9.69 -3.69 -1.51
CA ILE A 196 9.67 -4.93 -0.73
C ILE A 196 10.98 -5.68 -0.95
N ASP A 197 11.70 -5.95 0.12
CA ASP A 197 12.90 -6.79 0.13
C ASP A 197 12.57 -8.21 0.60
N GLY A 198 13.31 -9.21 0.13
CA GLY A 198 13.07 -10.62 0.44
C GLY A 198 13.69 -11.58 -0.57
N THR A 199 13.50 -12.87 -0.35
CA THR A 199 14.08 -13.95 -1.18
C THR A 199 13.03 -14.77 -1.92
N GLY A 200 11.76 -14.37 -1.82
CA GLY A 200 10.65 -15.01 -2.51
C GLY A 200 10.75 -14.89 -4.03
N SER A 201 9.94 -15.68 -4.73
CA SER A 201 9.86 -15.69 -6.20
C SER A 201 8.42 -15.84 -6.72
N ALA A 202 7.44 -15.95 -5.82
CA ALA A 202 6.05 -16.12 -6.20
C ALA A 202 5.55 -14.90 -6.98
N THR A 203 4.76 -15.19 -8.02
CA THR A 203 4.06 -14.22 -8.86
C THR A 203 2.56 -14.52 -8.81
N PRO A 204 1.83 -14.00 -7.80
CA PRO A 204 0.42 -14.32 -7.62
C PRO A 204 -0.43 -13.96 -8.85
N ALA A 205 -1.49 -14.74 -9.10
CA ALA A 205 -2.48 -14.41 -10.11
C ALA A 205 -3.15 -13.06 -9.77
N THR A 206 -3.44 -12.26 -10.80
CA THR A 206 -3.89 -10.88 -10.61
C THR A 206 -5.21 -10.57 -11.31
N VAL A 207 -5.88 -9.53 -10.83
CA VAL A 207 -7.05 -8.88 -11.43
C VAL A 207 -6.72 -7.42 -11.78
N LYS A 208 -7.63 -6.72 -12.45
CA LYS A 208 -7.46 -5.30 -12.84
C LYS A 208 -8.46 -4.40 -12.12
N PHE A 209 -8.04 -3.19 -11.81
CA PHE A 209 -8.89 -2.09 -11.40
C PHE A 209 -8.82 -0.97 -12.47
N PRO A 210 -9.94 -0.52 -13.06
CA PRO A 210 -11.29 -1.12 -12.96
C PRO A 210 -11.36 -2.53 -13.58
N GLY A 211 -12.40 -3.29 -13.23
CA GLY A 211 -12.69 -4.63 -13.77
C GLY A 211 -12.95 -5.71 -12.71
N ALA A 212 -12.20 -5.70 -11.61
CA ALA A 212 -12.33 -6.66 -10.52
C ALA A 212 -13.62 -6.49 -9.72
N TYR A 213 -14.20 -5.28 -9.73
CA TYR A 213 -15.50 -4.97 -9.14
C TYR A 213 -16.50 -4.64 -10.25
N LYS A 214 -17.73 -5.12 -10.07
CA LYS A 214 -18.91 -4.71 -10.84
C LYS A 214 -19.91 -4.08 -9.90
N ALA A 215 -20.67 -3.11 -10.43
CA ALA A 215 -21.71 -2.45 -9.64
C ALA A 215 -22.76 -3.43 -9.11
N SER A 216 -22.98 -4.55 -9.81
CA SER A 216 -23.91 -5.61 -9.45
C SER A 216 -23.31 -6.74 -8.59
N ASP A 217 -22.03 -6.67 -8.22
CA ASP A 217 -21.44 -7.70 -7.36
C ASP A 217 -22.16 -7.71 -6.01
N PRO A 218 -22.47 -8.88 -5.42
CA PRO A 218 -23.23 -8.96 -4.16
C PRO A 218 -22.46 -8.38 -2.95
N GLY A 219 -21.15 -8.16 -3.10
CA GLY A 219 -20.34 -7.44 -2.12
C GLY A 219 -20.34 -5.92 -2.27
N ILE A 220 -20.89 -5.41 -3.39
CA ILE A 220 -20.95 -3.99 -3.79
C ILE A 220 -22.39 -3.47 -3.78
N GLN A 221 -23.36 -4.23 -4.30
CA GLN A 221 -24.78 -3.91 -4.20
C GLN A 221 -25.46 -4.87 -3.21
N VAL A 222 -25.67 -4.39 -1.99
CA VAL A 222 -26.19 -5.15 -0.86
C VAL A 222 -26.98 -4.26 0.09
N ASN A 223 -28.11 -4.77 0.59
CA ASN A 223 -28.90 -4.08 1.61
C ASN A 223 -28.52 -4.60 3.00
N ILE A 224 -27.64 -3.87 3.70
CA ILE A 224 -27.24 -4.23 5.06
C ILE A 224 -28.32 -3.91 6.12
N HIS A 225 -29.37 -3.17 5.76
CA HIS A 225 -30.51 -2.86 6.65
C HIS A 225 -31.56 -3.98 6.71
N ALA A 226 -31.30 -5.10 6.05
CA ALA A 226 -32.05 -6.33 6.17
C ALA A 226 -31.19 -7.40 6.83
N ALA A 227 -31.81 -8.50 7.25
CA ALA A 227 -31.08 -9.68 7.70
C ALA A 227 -30.17 -10.20 6.57
N LEU A 228 -28.90 -10.43 6.87
CA LEU A 228 -27.94 -11.03 5.95
C LEU A 228 -27.70 -12.49 6.32
N SER A 229 -27.83 -13.39 5.35
CA SER A 229 -27.42 -14.79 5.51
C SER A 229 -25.96 -15.01 5.13
N THR A 230 -25.43 -14.17 4.25
CA THR A 230 -24.04 -14.21 3.78
C THR A 230 -23.63 -12.84 3.26
N TYR A 231 -22.32 -12.59 3.26
CA TYR A 231 -21.70 -11.47 2.58
C TYR A 231 -20.41 -11.96 1.94
N VAL A 232 -20.22 -11.65 0.65
CA VAL A 232 -19.02 -12.02 -0.10
C VAL A 232 -18.21 -10.75 -0.32
N VAL A 233 -17.00 -10.72 0.24
CA VAL A 233 -16.06 -9.61 0.00
C VAL A 233 -15.77 -9.54 -1.51
N PRO A 234 -15.90 -8.37 -2.16
CA PRO A 234 -15.70 -8.28 -3.60
C PRO A 234 -14.24 -8.51 -4.02
N GLY A 235 -14.04 -8.84 -5.29
CA GLY A 235 -12.73 -9.14 -5.88
C GLY A 235 -12.30 -10.61 -5.72
N PRO A 236 -11.03 -10.93 -6.03
CA PRO A 236 -10.50 -12.30 -5.95
C PRO A 236 -10.40 -12.78 -4.49
N PRO A 237 -10.23 -14.10 -4.26
CA PRO A 237 -9.86 -14.63 -2.95
C PRO A 237 -8.52 -14.03 -2.46
N VAL A 238 -8.33 -14.04 -1.14
CA VAL A 238 -7.03 -13.71 -0.54
C VAL A 238 -5.97 -14.69 -1.05
N TYR A 239 -4.82 -14.17 -1.46
CA TYR A 239 -3.65 -14.96 -1.81
C TYR A 239 -3.25 -15.89 -0.65
N SER A 240 -2.77 -17.09 -0.94
CA SER A 240 -2.46 -18.10 0.10
C SER A 240 -1.45 -17.64 1.15
N GLY A 241 -0.54 -16.71 0.80
CA GLY A 241 0.41 -16.09 1.72
C GLY A 241 -0.13 -14.87 2.49
N GLY A 242 -1.38 -14.48 2.25
CA GLY A 242 -2.09 -13.37 2.90
C GLY A 242 -2.91 -13.80 4.13
N THR A 243 -3.84 -12.95 4.55
CA THR A 243 -4.65 -13.15 5.77
C THR A 243 -6.13 -12.87 5.52
N THR A 244 -7.01 -13.82 5.83
CA THR A 244 -8.44 -13.56 6.02
C THR A 244 -8.70 -13.40 7.51
N LYS A 245 -8.97 -12.17 7.96
CA LYS A 245 -9.26 -11.88 9.38
C LYS A 245 -10.71 -12.22 9.69
N THR A 246 -10.95 -12.74 10.88
CA THR A 246 -12.29 -13.01 11.40
C THR A 246 -12.91 -11.70 11.92
N PRO A 247 -14.06 -11.24 11.37
CA PRO A 247 -14.72 -10.03 11.84
C PRO A 247 -15.20 -10.17 13.29
N GLY A 248 -15.02 -9.13 14.09
CA GLY A 248 -15.30 -9.10 15.53
C GLY A 248 -14.12 -9.57 16.39
N SER A 249 -12.92 -9.73 15.80
CA SER A 249 -11.74 -10.20 16.53
C SER A 249 -10.95 -9.03 17.14
N SER A 250 -10.36 -9.27 18.31
CA SER A 250 -9.57 -8.27 19.01
C SER A 250 -8.38 -7.75 18.20
N CYS A 251 -7.93 -6.55 18.53
CA CYS A 251 -6.72 -5.96 17.96
C CYS A 251 -5.47 -6.75 18.40
N SER A 252 -4.60 -7.06 17.44
CA SER A 252 -3.30 -7.68 17.68
C SER A 252 -2.17 -6.78 17.22
N GLY A 253 -0.92 -7.16 17.52
CA GLY A 253 0.26 -6.52 16.94
C GLY A 253 0.28 -5.00 17.10
N CYS A 254 0.58 -4.30 16.01
CA CYS A 254 0.65 -2.84 16.02
C CYS A 254 -0.74 -2.22 16.11
N ALA A 255 -1.78 -2.83 15.55
CA ALA A 255 -3.16 -2.36 15.68
C ALA A 255 -3.62 -2.23 17.15
N GLY A 256 -3.19 -3.13 18.04
CA GLY A 256 -3.48 -3.02 19.48
C GLY A 256 -2.48 -2.15 20.26
N SER A 257 -1.19 -2.22 19.90
CA SER A 257 -0.12 -1.65 20.72
C SER A 257 0.34 -0.26 20.29
N CYS A 258 0.41 0.03 18.98
CA CYS A 258 0.93 1.29 18.45
C CYS A 258 0.03 2.47 18.84
N LYS A 259 0.66 3.61 19.14
CA LYS A 259 -0.01 4.85 19.56
C LYS A 259 0.51 6.01 18.75
N ALA A 260 -0.38 6.92 18.34
CA ALA A 260 0.00 8.15 17.64
C ALA A 260 1.07 8.92 18.43
N GLY A 261 2.08 9.45 17.75
CA GLY A 261 3.21 10.13 18.42
C GLY A 261 4.26 9.20 19.04
N SER A 262 3.93 7.94 19.33
CA SER A 262 4.88 6.93 19.85
C SER A 262 5.52 6.07 18.75
N GLY A 263 6.55 5.29 19.13
CA GLY A 263 7.29 4.40 18.23
C GLY A 263 8.46 5.08 17.51
N LYS A 264 9.35 4.27 16.95
CA LYS A 264 10.48 4.76 16.14
C LYS A 264 9.95 5.33 14.83
N THR A 265 10.45 6.48 14.40
CA THR A 265 10.13 7.00 13.07
C THR A 265 10.87 6.16 12.02
N GLY A 266 10.11 5.53 11.12
CA GLY A 266 10.66 4.81 9.99
C GLY A 266 11.16 5.77 8.91
N THR A 267 12.22 5.36 8.20
CA THR A 267 12.83 6.16 7.14
C THR A 267 12.31 5.69 5.80
N ALA A 268 11.58 6.56 5.09
CA ALA A 268 11.26 6.33 3.69
C ALA A 268 12.47 6.69 2.80
N VAL A 269 12.67 5.93 1.73
CA VAL A 269 13.74 6.17 0.76
C VAL A 269 13.24 7.09 -0.35
N ASP A 270 14.13 7.89 -0.93
CA ASP A 270 13.81 8.65 -2.13
C ASP A 270 13.47 7.71 -3.29
N ALA A 271 12.51 8.13 -4.11
CA ALA A 271 12.33 7.57 -5.43
C ALA A 271 13.58 7.91 -6.25
N GLN A 272 14.60 7.06 -6.19
CA GLN A 272 15.78 7.21 -7.02
C GLN A 272 15.36 7.08 -8.50
N PRO A 273 15.86 7.94 -9.41
CA PRO A 273 15.64 7.74 -10.84
C PRO A 273 16.18 6.36 -11.23
N THR A 274 15.29 5.48 -11.69
CA THR A 274 15.59 4.08 -11.96
C THR A 274 16.50 3.94 -13.18
N SER A 275 17.70 3.37 -12.99
CA SER A 275 18.46 2.68 -14.03
C SER A 275 18.47 1.20 -13.62
N ALA A 276 17.84 0.33 -14.42
CA ALA A 276 17.51 -1.04 -14.07
C ALA A 276 18.75 -1.93 -13.82
N ALA A 277 18.67 -2.77 -12.78
CA ALA A 277 19.69 -3.71 -12.32
C ALA A 277 19.63 -5.05 -13.08
N GLY A 278 20.79 -5.71 -13.22
CA GLY A 278 20.92 -7.14 -13.55
C GLY A 278 21.78 -7.83 -12.51
N GLY A 279 21.20 -8.76 -11.77
CA GLY A 279 21.72 -9.33 -10.53
C GLY A 279 22.76 -10.45 -10.68
N ALA A 280 23.41 -10.73 -9.55
CA ALA A 280 24.48 -11.70 -9.35
C ALA A 280 23.98 -13.11 -9.02
N GLY A 281 24.85 -14.11 -9.22
CA GLY A 281 24.78 -15.48 -8.71
C GLY A 281 26.18 -16.16 -8.75
N PRO A 282 26.47 -17.20 -7.93
CA PRO A 282 27.56 -17.13 -6.95
C PRO A 282 28.77 -18.07 -7.14
N ASP A 283 29.91 -17.60 -6.59
CA ASP A 283 31.05 -18.23 -5.90
C ASP A 283 31.41 -19.73 -6.08
N THR A 284 32.66 -20.02 -6.47
CA THR A 284 33.53 -21.01 -5.79
C THR A 284 35.00 -20.57 -5.84
N SER A 285 35.65 -20.71 -4.70
CA SER A 285 36.94 -20.14 -4.31
C SER A 285 38.17 -20.93 -4.77
N ALA A 286 39.29 -20.21 -4.99
CA ALA A 286 40.69 -20.53 -4.64
C ALA A 286 41.58 -19.68 -5.56
N GLY A 287 42.57 -18.90 -5.15
CA GLY A 287 43.28 -18.67 -3.89
C GLY A 287 44.62 -18.05 -4.29
N GLY A 288 45.10 -17.03 -3.57
CA GLY A 288 46.47 -16.52 -3.73
C GLY A 288 46.63 -15.00 -3.73
N ALA A 289 46.87 -14.44 -2.55
CA ALA A 289 47.49 -13.13 -2.31
C ALA A 289 49.03 -13.28 -2.25
N PRO A 290 49.87 -12.23 -2.06
CA PRO A 290 49.72 -10.78 -2.33
C PRO A 290 50.95 -10.08 -3.00
N ALA A 291 50.69 -8.89 -3.59
CA ALA A 291 51.50 -7.64 -3.67
C ALA A 291 52.85 -7.57 -4.45
N PRO A 292 53.36 -6.37 -4.87
CA PRO A 292 52.82 -4.99 -4.83
C PRO A 292 52.86 -4.17 -6.18
N GLY A 293 51.91 -3.22 -6.33
CA GLY A 293 52.12 -1.87 -6.89
C GLY A 293 52.46 -1.65 -8.37
N GLY A 294 51.44 -1.56 -9.24
CA GLY A 294 51.52 -1.01 -10.60
C GLY A 294 50.13 -0.74 -11.19
N GLU A 295 49.94 0.41 -11.86
CA GLU A 295 48.68 0.96 -12.39
C GLU A 295 48.04 0.13 -13.52
N ALA A 296 47.53 -1.05 -13.20
CA ALA A 296 46.73 -1.87 -14.09
C ALA A 296 45.43 -2.26 -13.40
N GLY A 297 44.32 -1.65 -13.80
CA GLY A 297 43.03 -2.07 -13.24
C GLY A 297 41.81 -1.38 -13.79
N CYS A 298 41.96 -0.21 -14.41
CA CYS A 298 40.79 0.51 -14.86
C CYS A 298 40.59 0.40 -16.37
N ALA A 299 40.03 -0.74 -16.75
CA ALA A 299 39.48 -0.96 -18.08
C ALA A 299 37.95 -1.06 -17.97
N VAL A 300 37.25 -0.25 -18.75
CA VAL A 300 35.80 -0.23 -18.83
C VAL A 300 35.35 -1.37 -19.72
N GLN A 301 34.43 -2.20 -19.22
CA GLN A 301 33.86 -3.30 -19.98
C GLN A 301 33.12 -2.78 -21.23
N ALA A 302 32.91 -3.66 -22.21
CA ALA A 302 32.07 -3.33 -23.36
C ALA A 302 30.74 -2.73 -22.91
N PHE A 303 30.30 -1.70 -23.63
CA PHE A 303 29.13 -0.86 -23.38
C PHE A 303 29.20 0.03 -22.13
N GLY A 304 30.30 0.04 -21.38
CA GLY A 304 30.51 1.01 -20.31
C GLY A 304 30.96 2.38 -20.85
N GLN A 305 30.70 3.45 -20.09
CA GLN A 305 31.18 4.79 -20.43
C GLN A 305 32.71 4.84 -20.28
N CYS A 306 33.40 5.29 -21.31
CA CYS A 306 34.87 5.42 -21.34
C CYS A 306 35.31 6.86 -21.63
N GLY A 307 34.38 7.82 -21.62
CA GLY A 307 34.67 9.22 -21.83
C GLY A 307 33.42 10.07 -21.93
N GLY A 308 33.62 11.37 -22.12
CA GLY A 308 32.56 12.38 -22.14
C GLY A 308 32.89 13.55 -21.22
N ASN A 309 32.28 14.70 -21.47
CA ASN A 309 32.52 15.91 -20.69
C ASN A 309 32.18 15.68 -19.21
N GLY A 310 33.13 15.97 -18.32
CA GLY A 310 33.00 15.75 -16.87
C GLY A 310 33.18 14.31 -16.40
N TYR A 311 33.50 13.36 -17.30
CA TYR A 311 33.77 11.97 -16.92
C TYR A 311 35.16 11.85 -16.26
N THR A 312 35.18 11.44 -14.99
CA THR A 312 36.41 11.23 -14.20
C THR A 312 36.77 9.75 -14.02
N GLY A 313 35.99 8.87 -14.66
CA GLY A 313 36.23 7.43 -14.66
C GLY A 313 37.25 7.00 -15.71
N CYS A 314 37.24 5.71 -16.00
CA CYS A 314 38.35 5.10 -16.73
C CYS A 314 38.13 5.15 -18.23
N THR A 315 39.19 5.49 -18.97
CA THR A 315 39.09 5.82 -20.39
C THR A 315 39.52 4.67 -21.30
N SER A 316 40.21 3.67 -20.74
CA SER A 316 40.62 2.45 -21.42
C SER A 316 39.47 1.46 -21.47
N CYS A 317 39.28 0.77 -22.59
CA CYS A 317 38.30 -0.33 -22.70
C CYS A 317 38.96 -1.68 -22.44
N GLY A 318 38.17 -2.64 -21.95
CA GLY A 318 38.59 -4.03 -21.82
C GLY A 318 38.94 -4.66 -23.18
N SER A 319 39.65 -5.78 -23.14
CA SER A 319 40.07 -6.52 -24.34
C SER A 319 38.88 -6.79 -25.28
N GLY A 320 39.07 -6.53 -26.57
CA GLY A 320 38.03 -6.71 -27.58
C GLY A 320 37.03 -5.55 -27.71
N ALA A 321 37.23 -4.43 -27.01
CA ALA A 321 36.41 -3.22 -27.16
C ALA A 321 37.28 -1.96 -27.33
N THR A 322 36.75 -0.99 -28.08
CA THR A 322 37.39 0.31 -28.31
C THR A 322 36.49 1.43 -27.83
N CYS A 323 37.05 2.45 -27.16
CA CYS A 323 36.28 3.60 -26.71
C CYS A 323 35.85 4.44 -27.92
N LYS A 324 34.55 4.47 -28.22
CA LYS A 324 33.98 5.26 -29.31
C LYS A 324 33.15 6.41 -28.76
N ALA A 325 33.34 7.59 -29.32
CA ALA A 325 32.50 8.74 -29.00
C ALA A 325 31.12 8.53 -29.63
N VAL A 326 30.09 8.39 -28.79
CA VAL A 326 28.71 8.09 -29.23
C VAL A 326 27.91 9.38 -29.34
N SER A 327 28.13 10.34 -28.44
CA SER A 327 27.54 11.67 -28.50
C SER A 327 28.57 12.72 -28.04
N PRO A 328 29.55 13.06 -28.90
CA PRO A 328 30.58 14.04 -28.56
C PRO A 328 29.97 15.44 -28.34
N PRO A 329 30.47 16.23 -27.36
CA PRO A 329 31.55 15.94 -26.42
C PRO A 329 31.10 15.23 -25.13
N TYR A 330 29.81 14.89 -24.99
CA TYR A 330 29.21 14.53 -23.71
C TYR A 330 29.35 13.06 -23.32
N TYR A 331 29.52 12.15 -24.28
CA TYR A 331 29.50 10.71 -23.98
C TYR A 331 30.30 9.86 -24.98
N SER A 332 31.18 9.02 -24.43
CA SER A 332 31.92 7.97 -25.15
C SER A 332 31.74 6.63 -24.44
N GLN A 333 31.62 5.55 -25.22
CA GLN A 333 31.30 4.22 -24.74
C GLN A 333 32.27 3.18 -25.32
N CYS A 334 32.63 2.17 -24.55
CA CYS A 334 33.37 1.03 -25.08
C CYS A 334 32.48 0.24 -26.03
N VAL A 335 32.85 0.16 -27.30
CA VAL A 335 32.10 -0.62 -28.30
C VAL A 335 32.96 -1.83 -28.68
N PRO A 336 32.42 -3.06 -28.66
CA PRO A 336 33.12 -4.24 -29.15
C PRO A 336 33.69 -4.01 -30.55
N SER A 337 34.89 -4.53 -30.78
CA SER A 337 35.58 -4.49 -32.08
C SER A 337 35.06 -5.56 -33.02
#